data_AF-A0A7S9L093-F1
#
_entry.id   AF-A0A7S9L093-F1
#
_cell.length_a   1.000
_cell.length_b   1.000
_cell.length_c   1.000
_cell.angle_alpha   90.00
_cell.angle_beta   90.00
_cell.angle_gamma   90.00
#
_symmetry.space_group_name_H-M   'P 1'
#
loop_
_entity.id
_entity.type
_entity.pdbx_description
1 polymer ?
#
loop_
_entity_poly.entity_id
_entity_poly.type
_entity_poly.pdbx_seq_one_letter_code
_entity_poly.pdbx_strand_id
1 'polypeptide(L)'
;MIDIGYPYYFFGSPDSVDIDVMIDHPEASSKEGDSMIAHALKLKFPEIGQWNINIIKIRDGIVAESIPNKGPADGVNNSLYHTYRHHEQPFAFPIDRLVLRNRPLAVVKCVNASILWFKNNERHQEYQERLRPALMSGKWSDSIGLLSELDFETPFTNNAVTNGNIYKSLAFNIGQTLALFDGVELYTKGELANYYPELKPLLMRQGINPHAILNGKLSELHRLISQETFVQKDRHLIEWDNMLIDTKRCVLIKE
;
A
#
# COMPACT_ATOMS: atom_id res chain seq x y z
N MET A 1 12.07 -24.59 10.25
CA MET A 1 11.95 -23.30 10.95
C MET A 1 13.33 -22.68 11.00
N ILE A 2 13.49 -21.42 10.59
CA ILE A 2 14.79 -20.73 10.62
C ILE A 2 14.80 -19.88 11.89
N ASP A 3 15.70 -20.16 12.82
CA ASP A 3 15.84 -19.34 14.03
C ASP A 3 16.65 -18.10 13.72
N ILE A 4 15.95 -16.98 13.55
CA ILE A 4 16.55 -15.66 13.32
C ILE A 4 16.65 -14.83 14.61
N GLY A 5 16.32 -15.41 15.77
CA GLY A 5 16.29 -14.76 17.08
C GLY A 5 15.06 -13.88 17.34
N TYR A 6 14.09 -13.85 16.42
CA TYR A 6 12.87 -13.04 16.52
C TYR A 6 11.64 -13.80 16.00
N PRO A 7 10.45 -13.59 16.57
CA PRO A 7 9.20 -14.10 15.99
C PRO A 7 8.95 -13.52 14.61
N TYR A 8 8.46 -14.35 13.69
CA TYR A 8 8.11 -13.92 12.34
C TYR A 8 6.89 -14.67 11.78
N TYR A 9 6.19 -14.04 10.85
CA TYR A 9 4.89 -14.49 10.37
C TYR A 9 4.77 -14.32 8.86
N PHE A 10 4.36 -15.38 8.17
CA PHE A 10 4.06 -15.31 6.74
C PHE A 10 2.67 -14.71 6.53
N PHE A 11 2.49 -13.90 5.50
CA PHE A 11 1.20 -13.23 5.24
C PHE A 11 0.93 -13.07 3.75
N GLY A 12 -0.27 -12.62 3.42
CA GLY A 12 -0.70 -12.36 2.05
C GLY A 12 -1.45 -13.52 1.39
N SER A 13 -1.54 -13.45 0.07
CA SER A 13 -2.34 -14.37 -0.75
C SER A 13 -1.72 -15.77 -0.81
N PRO A 14 -2.52 -16.85 -0.76
CA PRO A 14 -2.01 -18.22 -0.88
C PRO A 14 -1.38 -18.52 -2.26
N ASP A 15 -1.74 -17.72 -3.28
CA ASP A 15 -1.22 -17.81 -4.65
C ASP A 15 -0.14 -16.75 -4.95
N SER A 16 0.46 -16.15 -3.92
CA SER A 16 1.59 -15.23 -4.10
C SER A 16 2.87 -16.01 -4.43
N VAL A 17 3.67 -15.45 -5.34
CA VAL A 17 5.03 -15.96 -5.65
C VAL A 17 6.04 -15.40 -4.65
N ASP A 18 5.78 -14.20 -4.14
CA ASP A 18 6.65 -13.53 -3.17
C ASP A 18 6.40 -14.10 -1.76
N ILE A 19 7.48 -14.32 -1.00
CA ILE A 19 7.40 -14.77 0.39
C ILE A 19 7.37 -13.53 1.28
N ASP A 20 6.17 -13.02 1.55
CA ASP A 20 5.93 -11.86 2.40
C ASP A 20 6.01 -12.26 3.88
N VAL A 21 6.90 -11.59 4.63
CA VAL A 21 7.20 -11.93 6.04
C VAL A 21 7.15 -10.69 6.92
N MET A 22 6.43 -10.77 8.02
CA MET A 22 6.49 -9.79 9.10
C MET A 22 7.41 -10.30 10.21
N ILE A 23 8.37 -9.48 10.66
CA ILE A 23 9.27 -9.80 11.78
C ILE A 23 8.93 -8.87 12.94
N ASP A 24 8.57 -9.44 14.08
CA ASP A 24 8.32 -8.69 15.31
C ASP A 24 9.66 -8.34 15.98
N HIS A 25 10.06 -7.08 15.85
CA HIS A 25 11.36 -6.60 16.30
C HIS A 25 11.22 -5.50 17.36
N PRO A 26 11.94 -5.57 18.49
CA PRO A 26 11.80 -4.60 19.58
C PRO A 26 12.18 -3.17 19.17
N GLU A 27 13.07 -3.03 18.19
CA GLU A 27 13.53 -1.73 17.67
C GLU A 27 12.70 -1.21 16.48
N ALA A 28 11.59 -1.88 16.10
CA ALA A 28 10.76 -1.36 15.01
C ALA A 28 10.25 0.05 15.36
N SER A 29 10.40 0.95 14.40
CA SER A 29 10.27 2.39 14.61
C SER A 29 9.47 3.09 13.54
N SER A 30 9.04 2.38 12.48
CA SER A 30 8.39 2.92 11.28
C SER A 30 9.25 3.91 10.48
N LYS A 31 10.58 3.90 10.68
CA LYS A 31 11.53 4.82 10.02
C LYS A 31 12.55 4.07 9.17
N GLU A 32 13.51 4.79 8.60
CA GLU A 32 14.60 4.23 7.78
C GLU A 32 15.38 3.10 8.50
N GLY A 33 15.45 3.14 9.83
CA GLY A 33 16.10 2.10 10.64
C GLY A 33 15.52 0.69 10.42
N ASP A 34 14.23 0.58 10.12
CA ASP A 34 13.58 -0.72 9.91
C ASP A 34 14.08 -1.40 8.61
N SER A 35 14.40 -0.62 7.57
CA SER A 35 15.04 -1.15 6.35
C SER A 35 16.46 -1.64 6.62
N MET A 36 17.20 -0.97 7.51
CA MET A 36 18.54 -1.40 7.91
C MET A 36 18.50 -2.69 8.73
N ILE A 37 17.52 -2.84 9.63
CA ILE A 37 17.28 -4.08 10.38
C ILE A 37 17.01 -5.24 9.41
N ALA A 38 16.08 -5.06 8.46
CA ALA A 38 15.77 -6.09 7.47
C ALA A 38 17.00 -6.48 6.64
N HIS A 39 17.83 -5.50 6.23
CA HIS A 39 19.06 -5.77 5.50
C HIS A 39 20.09 -6.53 6.34
N ALA A 40 20.31 -6.12 7.59
CA ALA A 40 21.23 -6.77 8.52
C ALA A 40 20.82 -8.22 8.80
N LEU A 41 19.52 -8.49 8.95
CA LEU A 41 18.98 -9.84 9.11
C LEU A 41 19.29 -10.72 7.89
N LYS A 42 19.10 -10.21 6.66
CA LYS A 42 19.43 -10.96 5.44
C LYS A 42 20.92 -11.24 5.28
N LEU A 43 21.78 -10.32 5.71
CA LEU A 43 23.24 -10.53 5.72
C LEU A 43 23.64 -11.60 6.73
N LYS A 44 23.03 -11.59 7.91
CA LYS A 44 23.31 -12.53 8.99
C LYS A 44 22.74 -13.93 8.70
N PHE A 45 21.60 -14.00 8.03
CA PHE A 45 20.86 -15.23 7.73
C PHE A 45 20.59 -15.32 6.22
N PRO A 46 21.55 -15.83 5.43
CA PRO A 46 21.39 -15.90 3.96
C PRO A 46 20.17 -16.72 3.50
N GLU A 47 19.70 -17.66 4.33
CA GLU A 47 18.54 -18.53 4.05
C GLU A 47 17.23 -17.73 3.88
N ILE A 48 17.15 -16.53 4.45
CA ILE A 48 15.99 -15.63 4.35
C ILE A 48 16.17 -14.57 3.27
N GLY A 49 17.21 -14.66 2.42
CA GLY A 49 17.53 -13.65 1.42
C GLY A 49 16.38 -13.32 0.47
N GLN A 50 15.57 -14.33 0.14
CA GLN A 50 14.37 -14.23 -0.71
C GLN A 50 13.13 -13.68 -0.01
N TRP A 51 13.12 -13.53 1.31
CA TRP A 51 11.96 -13.02 2.04
C TRP A 51 11.73 -11.53 1.76
N ASN A 52 10.48 -11.15 1.53
CA ASN A 52 10.07 -9.75 1.49
C ASN A 52 9.71 -9.29 2.90
N ILE A 53 10.73 -8.84 3.64
CA ILE A 53 10.64 -8.53 5.07
C ILE A 53 9.94 -7.19 5.30
N ASN A 54 8.99 -7.20 6.23
CA ASN A 54 8.43 -6.02 6.88
C ASN A 54 8.73 -6.09 8.38
N ILE A 55 9.41 -5.09 8.92
CA ILE A 55 9.67 -5.01 10.36
C ILE A 55 8.44 -4.38 11.03
N ILE A 56 7.93 -5.07 12.03
CA ILE A 56 6.77 -4.64 12.82
C ILE A 56 7.11 -4.69 14.30
N LYS A 57 6.28 -4.04 15.11
CA LYS A 57 6.29 -4.24 16.56
C LYS A 57 4.89 -4.53 17.05
N ILE A 58 4.72 -5.67 17.69
CA ILE A 58 3.45 -6.08 18.27
C ILE A 58 3.41 -5.63 19.74
N ARG A 59 2.30 -5.02 20.14
CA ARG A 59 2.02 -4.64 21.53
C ARG A 59 0.56 -4.90 21.83
N ASP A 60 0.28 -5.51 22.98
CA ASP A 60 -1.08 -5.78 23.45
C ASP A 60 -1.97 -6.46 22.40
N GLY A 61 -1.39 -7.41 21.64
CA GLY A 61 -2.09 -8.18 20.62
C GLY A 61 -2.43 -7.42 19.34
N ILE A 62 -1.78 -6.28 19.06
CA ILE A 62 -1.93 -5.54 17.79
C ILE A 62 -0.58 -5.09 17.23
N VAL A 63 -0.52 -4.87 15.92
CA VAL A 63 0.64 -4.18 15.31
C VAL A 63 0.61 -2.70 15.69
N ALA A 64 1.60 -2.27 16.48
CA ALA A 64 1.72 -0.90 16.97
C ALA A 64 2.60 -0.02 16.07
N GLU A 65 3.61 -0.62 15.42
CA GLU A 65 4.52 0.06 14.49
C GLU A 65 4.74 -0.83 13.26
N SER A 66 4.82 -0.19 12.08
CA SER A 66 5.13 -0.84 10.81
C SER A 66 5.83 0.13 9.88
N ILE A 67 6.65 -0.37 8.95
CA ILE A 67 7.29 0.47 7.93
C ILE A 67 6.20 1.18 7.10
N PRO A 68 6.15 2.52 7.03
CA PRO A 68 5.08 3.25 6.36
C PRO A 68 4.93 2.89 4.88
N ASN A 69 6.06 2.61 4.21
CA ASN A 69 6.09 2.20 2.80
C ASN A 69 5.54 0.79 2.56
N LYS A 70 5.43 -0.05 3.60
CA LYS A 70 4.82 -1.39 3.54
C LYS A 70 3.34 -1.36 3.95
N GLY A 71 2.92 -0.36 4.70
CA GLY A 71 1.52 -0.13 5.09
C GLY A 71 1.42 0.59 6.43
N PRO A 72 0.30 1.29 6.70
CA PRO A 72 0.04 1.80 8.03
C PRO A 72 -0.29 0.65 9.00
N ALA A 73 -0.03 0.83 10.29
CA ALA A 73 -0.04 -0.24 11.29
C ALA A 73 -1.39 -0.97 11.39
N ASP A 74 -2.50 -0.23 11.28
CA ASP A 74 -3.87 -0.77 11.22
C ASP A 74 -4.09 -1.72 10.02
N GLY A 75 -3.61 -1.35 8.83
CA GLY A 75 -3.69 -2.19 7.65
C GLY A 75 -2.78 -3.41 7.72
N VAL A 76 -1.60 -3.25 8.32
CA VAL A 76 -0.65 -4.36 8.54
C VAL A 76 -1.21 -5.35 9.57
N ASN A 77 -1.81 -4.86 10.66
CA ASN A 77 -2.50 -5.65 11.67
C ASN A 77 -3.58 -6.54 11.05
N ASN A 78 -4.51 -5.91 10.33
CA ASN A 78 -5.66 -6.61 9.75
C ASN A 78 -5.23 -7.54 8.61
N SER A 79 -4.24 -7.14 7.79
CA SER A 79 -3.66 -8.01 6.77
C SER A 79 -3.11 -9.29 7.37
N LEU A 80 -2.29 -9.20 8.44
CA LEU A 80 -1.80 -10.38 9.13
C LEU A 80 -2.96 -11.20 9.70
N TYR A 81 -3.95 -10.55 10.32
CA TYR A 81 -5.11 -11.24 10.89
C TYR A 81 -5.89 -12.07 9.87
N HIS A 82 -6.15 -11.52 8.69
CA HIS A 82 -6.93 -12.20 7.65
C HIS A 82 -6.12 -13.26 6.90
N THR A 83 -4.80 -13.08 6.80
CA THR A 83 -3.97 -13.89 5.89
C THR A 83 -3.02 -14.86 6.57
N TYR A 84 -2.88 -14.80 7.90
CA TYR A 84 -2.00 -15.71 8.66
C TYR A 84 -2.26 -17.19 8.36
N ARG A 85 -3.54 -17.58 8.27
CA ARG A 85 -3.94 -18.97 8.01
C ARG A 85 -3.65 -19.49 6.60
N HIS A 86 -3.24 -18.63 5.66
CA HIS A 86 -2.94 -19.05 4.28
C HIS A 86 -1.58 -19.76 4.17
N HIS A 87 -0.76 -19.68 5.22
CA HIS A 87 0.61 -20.18 5.23
C HIS A 87 0.82 -21.07 6.45
N GLU A 88 1.79 -21.98 6.37
CA GLU A 88 2.30 -22.67 7.55
C GLU A 88 3.12 -21.71 8.40
N GLN A 89 2.85 -21.66 9.70
CA GLN A 89 3.36 -20.62 10.57
C GLN A 89 4.37 -21.18 11.57
N PRO A 90 5.52 -20.49 11.79
CA PRO A 90 6.52 -20.97 12.72
C PRO A 90 6.20 -20.62 14.18
N PHE A 91 5.37 -19.60 14.40
CA PHE A 91 5.00 -19.09 15.72
C PHE A 91 3.48 -18.98 15.83
N ALA A 92 2.97 -19.06 17.06
CA ALA A 92 1.55 -18.87 17.34
C ALA A 92 1.04 -17.49 16.86
N PHE A 93 -0.24 -17.44 16.51
CA PHE A 93 -0.86 -16.22 15.98
C PHE A 93 -0.82 -15.09 17.03
N PRO A 94 -0.22 -13.92 16.71
CA PRO A 94 0.10 -12.92 17.73
C PRO A 94 -0.92 -11.78 17.83
N ILE A 95 -1.95 -11.76 16.98
CA ILE A 95 -2.92 -10.66 16.89
C ILE A 95 -4.23 -11.09 17.56
N ASP A 96 -4.65 -10.33 18.57
CA ASP A 96 -5.86 -10.66 19.36
C ASP A 96 -7.13 -10.05 18.76
N ARG A 97 -7.00 -8.99 17.96
CA ARG A 97 -8.14 -8.22 17.44
C ARG A 97 -7.82 -7.45 16.16
N LEU A 98 -8.87 -7.18 15.39
CA LEU A 98 -8.85 -6.22 14.29
C LEU A 98 -8.77 -4.78 14.83
N VAL A 99 -8.16 -3.90 14.05
CA VAL A 99 -8.05 -2.46 14.32
C VAL A 99 -8.87 -1.70 13.28
N LEU A 100 -9.52 -0.61 13.69
CA LEU A 100 -10.27 0.24 12.76
C LEU A 100 -9.33 0.81 11.68
N ARG A 101 -9.68 0.63 10.41
CA ARG A 101 -8.87 1.16 9.31
C ARG A 101 -8.94 2.68 9.23
N ASN A 102 -7.77 3.29 9.11
CA ASN A 102 -7.61 4.68 8.79
C ASN A 102 -7.81 4.91 7.30
N ARG A 103 -9.08 5.08 6.92
CA ARG A 103 -9.50 5.34 5.54
C ARG A 103 -8.86 6.62 4.96
N PRO A 104 -8.85 7.79 5.64
CA PRO A 104 -8.15 8.98 5.12
C PRO A 104 -6.68 8.74 4.76
N LEU A 105 -5.92 8.06 5.63
CA LEU A 105 -4.52 7.74 5.36
C LEU A 105 -4.36 6.75 4.20
N ALA A 106 -5.26 5.76 4.10
CA ALA A 106 -5.27 4.81 2.99
C ALA A 106 -5.51 5.52 1.65
N VAL A 107 -6.45 6.48 1.62
CA VAL A 107 -6.68 7.34 0.45
C VAL A 107 -5.43 8.13 0.09
N VAL A 108 -4.83 8.83 1.05
CA VAL A 108 -3.62 9.64 0.82
C VAL A 108 -2.50 8.79 0.21
N LYS A 109 -2.30 7.58 0.75
CA LYS A 109 -1.32 6.62 0.22
C LYS A 109 -1.66 6.17 -1.19
N CYS A 110 -2.92 5.84 -1.47
CA CYS A 110 -3.35 5.37 -2.79
C CYS A 110 -3.12 6.43 -3.86
N VAL A 111 -3.56 7.67 -3.62
CA VAL A 111 -3.37 8.80 -4.55
C VAL A 111 -1.89 9.02 -4.85
N ASN A 112 -1.07 9.12 -3.81
CA ASN A 112 0.36 9.34 -3.98
C ASN A 112 1.03 8.16 -4.70
N ALA A 113 0.67 6.92 -4.38
CA ALA A 113 1.21 5.75 -5.06
C ALA A 113 0.85 5.76 -6.56
N SER A 114 -0.41 6.08 -6.91
CA SER A 114 -0.85 6.18 -8.31
C SER A 114 -0.03 7.19 -9.12
N ILE A 115 0.33 8.33 -8.52
CA ILE A 115 1.15 9.36 -9.16
C ILE A 115 2.64 8.97 -9.21
N LEU A 116 3.16 8.43 -8.10
CA LEU A 116 4.59 8.10 -7.97
C LEU A 116 5.04 6.94 -8.87
N TRP A 117 4.13 6.12 -9.39
CA TRP A 117 4.48 5.11 -10.38
C TRP A 117 5.20 5.71 -11.59
N PHE A 118 4.81 6.91 -12.04
CA PHE A 118 5.41 7.61 -13.19
C PHE A 118 6.85 8.07 -12.92
N LYS A 119 7.29 8.14 -11.67
CA LYS A 119 8.61 8.67 -11.30
C LYS A 119 9.78 7.78 -11.74
N ASN A 120 9.62 6.46 -11.71
CA ASN A 120 10.75 5.53 -11.79
C ASN A 120 10.72 4.66 -13.06
N ASN A 121 10.24 5.21 -14.18
CA ASN A 121 10.16 4.47 -15.46
C ASN A 121 10.34 5.41 -16.67
N GLU A 122 10.04 4.91 -17.86
CA GLU A 122 10.21 5.64 -19.13
C GLU A 122 9.30 6.88 -19.23
N ARG A 123 8.29 7.00 -18.36
CA ARG A 123 7.41 8.18 -18.20
C ARG A 123 7.92 9.19 -17.16
N HIS A 124 9.19 9.11 -16.77
CA HIS A 124 9.80 10.05 -15.80
C HIS A 124 9.65 11.52 -16.22
N GLN A 125 9.74 11.83 -17.51
CA GLN A 125 9.61 13.21 -17.99
C GLN A 125 8.21 13.77 -17.73
N GLU A 126 7.16 12.98 -18.00
CA GLU A 126 5.78 13.33 -17.67
C GLU A 126 5.62 13.57 -16.17
N TYR A 127 6.25 12.74 -15.33
CA TYR A 127 6.27 12.98 -13.89
C TYR A 127 6.93 14.32 -13.55
N GLN A 128 8.10 14.64 -14.10
CA GLN A 128 8.83 15.87 -13.76
C GLN A 128 8.10 17.14 -14.18
N GLU A 129 7.55 17.15 -15.39
CA GLU A 129 6.97 18.34 -16.01
C GLU A 129 5.53 18.58 -15.56
N ARG A 130 4.74 17.52 -15.35
CA ARG A 130 3.30 17.63 -15.11
C ARG A 130 2.88 17.25 -13.68
N LEU A 131 3.32 16.09 -13.20
CA LEU A 131 2.80 15.51 -11.95
C LEU A 131 3.51 16.04 -10.69
N ARG A 132 4.83 16.17 -10.75
CA ARG A 132 5.68 16.60 -9.63
C ARG A 132 5.34 18.02 -9.15
N PRO A 133 5.08 19.03 -10.01
CA PRO A 133 4.72 20.37 -9.54
C PRO A 133 3.49 20.38 -8.62
N ALA A 134 2.44 19.64 -8.98
CA ALA A 134 1.23 19.52 -8.16
C ALA A 134 1.49 18.78 -6.84
N LEU A 135 2.30 17.70 -6.84
CA LEU A 135 2.72 17.06 -5.58
C LEU A 135 3.56 18.00 -4.69
N MET A 136 4.41 18.85 -5.29
CA MET A 136 5.30 19.75 -4.57
C MET A 136 4.63 21.04 -4.11
N SER A 137 3.46 21.41 -4.65
CA SER A 137 2.65 22.53 -4.16
C SER A 137 2.27 22.31 -2.69
N GLY A 138 2.07 21.05 -2.31
CA GLY A 138 1.64 20.61 -0.99
C GLY A 138 0.19 20.91 -0.68
N LYS A 139 -0.59 21.31 -1.67
CA LYS A 139 -2.05 21.38 -1.57
C LYS A 139 -2.63 20.02 -1.93
N TRP A 140 -3.45 19.49 -1.03
CA TRP A 140 -4.04 18.17 -1.22
C TRP A 140 -5.01 18.13 -2.41
N SER A 141 -5.74 19.22 -2.65
CA SER A 141 -6.61 19.40 -3.82
C SER A 141 -5.88 19.18 -5.14
N ASP A 142 -4.63 19.66 -5.26
CA ASP A 142 -3.85 19.54 -6.50
C ASP A 142 -3.50 18.08 -6.77
N SER A 143 -3.20 17.30 -5.72
CA SER A 143 -2.91 15.87 -5.84
C SER A 143 -4.15 15.05 -6.22
N ILE A 144 -5.32 15.43 -5.69
CA ILE A 144 -6.59 14.81 -6.07
C ILE A 144 -6.93 15.10 -7.54
N GLY A 145 -6.75 16.36 -7.98
CA GLY A 145 -7.04 16.76 -9.36
C GLY A 145 -6.23 15.97 -10.41
N LEU A 146 -5.00 15.57 -10.07
CA LEU A 146 -4.18 14.74 -10.96
C LEU A 146 -4.81 13.37 -11.27
N LEU A 147 -5.67 12.82 -10.40
CA LEU A 147 -6.24 11.48 -10.60
C LEU A 147 -7.03 11.37 -11.92
N SER A 148 -7.75 12.44 -12.29
CA SER A 148 -8.48 12.51 -13.56
C SER A 148 -7.58 12.72 -14.78
N GLU A 149 -6.33 13.07 -14.57
CA GLU A 149 -5.37 13.34 -15.64
C GLU A 149 -4.32 12.23 -15.81
N LEU A 150 -4.37 11.17 -15.02
CA LEU A 150 -3.48 10.03 -15.20
C LEU A 150 -3.87 9.28 -16.48
N ASP A 151 -2.90 9.07 -17.35
CA ASP A 151 -3.09 8.31 -18.59
C ASP A 151 -2.52 6.90 -18.42
N PHE A 152 -3.28 5.87 -18.79
CA PHE A 152 -2.82 4.48 -18.84
C PHE A 152 -2.98 3.84 -20.23
N GLU A 153 -3.29 4.64 -21.26
CA GLU A 153 -3.21 4.19 -22.64
C GLU A 153 -1.76 3.93 -23.04
N THR A 154 -0.87 4.82 -22.61
CA THR A 154 0.57 4.68 -22.83
C THR A 154 1.18 3.74 -21.78
N PRO A 155 1.88 2.67 -22.19
CA PRO A 155 2.63 1.82 -21.26
C PRO A 155 3.67 2.60 -20.44
N PHE A 156 3.96 2.15 -19.22
CA PHE A 156 4.99 2.75 -18.36
C PHE A 156 6.41 2.45 -18.83
N THR A 157 6.60 1.30 -19.49
CA THR A 157 7.86 0.86 -20.06
C THR A 157 7.64 0.10 -21.36
N ASN A 158 8.70 -0.24 -22.09
CA ASN A 158 8.65 -1.19 -23.20
C ASN A 158 8.50 -2.67 -22.79
N ASN A 159 8.55 -2.99 -21.49
CA ASN A 159 8.54 -4.35 -20.98
C ASN A 159 7.13 -4.74 -20.48
N ALA A 160 6.48 -5.68 -21.17
CA ALA A 160 5.12 -6.13 -20.86
C ALA A 160 4.97 -6.73 -19.45
N VAL A 161 5.99 -7.45 -18.95
CA VAL A 161 5.96 -8.05 -17.60
C VAL A 161 6.01 -6.97 -16.53
N THR A 162 6.90 -5.99 -16.70
CA THR A 162 7.01 -4.82 -15.81
C THR A 162 5.71 -4.04 -15.79
N ASN A 163 5.14 -3.73 -16.95
CA ASN A 163 3.83 -3.08 -17.05
C ASN A 163 2.74 -3.88 -16.34
N GLY A 164 2.65 -5.19 -16.57
CA GLY A 164 1.70 -6.05 -15.88
C GLY A 164 1.84 -6.01 -14.35
N ASN A 165 3.06 -5.92 -13.82
CA ASN A 165 3.30 -5.75 -12.39
C ASN A 165 2.85 -4.38 -11.87
N ILE A 166 3.07 -3.31 -12.64
CA ILE A 166 2.62 -1.95 -12.29
C ILE A 166 1.10 -1.89 -12.28
N TYR A 167 0.43 -2.34 -13.34
CA TYR A 167 -1.03 -2.32 -13.44
C TYR A 167 -1.71 -3.19 -12.39
N LYS A 168 -1.15 -4.37 -12.07
CA LYS A 168 -1.60 -5.19 -10.94
C LYS A 168 -1.55 -4.41 -9.63
N SER A 169 -0.45 -3.71 -9.37
CA SER A 169 -0.25 -2.97 -8.12
C SER A 169 -1.17 -1.76 -8.03
N LEU A 170 -1.37 -1.03 -9.13
CA LEU A 170 -2.35 0.05 -9.24
C LEU A 170 -3.77 -0.47 -8.98
N ALA A 171 -4.20 -1.50 -9.69
CA ALA A 171 -5.52 -2.11 -9.55
C ALA A 171 -5.78 -2.57 -8.11
N PHE A 172 -4.79 -3.20 -7.48
CA PHE A 172 -4.88 -3.66 -6.10
C PHE A 172 -5.04 -2.49 -5.12
N ASN A 173 -4.16 -1.47 -5.19
CA ASN A 173 -4.22 -0.32 -4.29
C ASN A 173 -5.52 0.48 -4.45
N ILE A 174 -5.95 0.73 -5.69
CA ILE A 174 -7.19 1.47 -5.98
C ILE A 174 -8.40 0.67 -5.51
N GLY A 175 -8.49 -0.62 -5.85
CA GLY A 175 -9.61 -1.45 -5.44
C GLY A 175 -9.70 -1.62 -3.91
N GLN A 176 -8.58 -1.78 -3.21
CA GLN A 176 -8.57 -1.82 -1.74
C GLN A 176 -9.10 -0.51 -1.16
N THR A 177 -8.67 0.63 -1.72
CA THR A 177 -9.08 1.95 -1.24
C THR A 177 -10.56 2.21 -1.50
N LEU A 178 -11.08 1.80 -2.66
CA LEU A 178 -12.51 1.90 -2.96
C LEU A 178 -13.36 1.03 -2.03
N ALA A 179 -12.96 -0.23 -1.79
CA ALA A 179 -13.67 -1.11 -0.87
C ALA A 179 -13.74 -0.54 0.56
N LEU A 180 -12.72 0.21 0.99
CA LEU A 180 -12.74 0.90 2.28
C LEU A 180 -13.84 1.97 2.39
N PHE A 181 -14.28 2.58 1.29
CA PHE A 181 -15.45 3.48 1.31
C PHE A 181 -16.75 2.72 1.58
N ASP A 182 -16.80 1.43 1.23
CA ASP A 182 -17.93 0.54 1.53
C ASP A 182 -17.81 -0.11 2.93
N GLY A 183 -16.76 0.22 3.69
CA GLY A 183 -16.45 -0.41 4.98
C GLY A 183 -15.91 -1.84 4.87
N VAL A 184 -15.40 -2.22 3.69
CA VAL A 184 -14.89 -3.57 3.40
C VAL A 184 -13.36 -3.55 3.27
N GLU A 185 -12.70 -4.52 3.89
CA GLU A 185 -11.26 -4.72 3.79
C GLU A 185 -10.97 -5.97 2.95
N LEU A 186 -10.12 -5.84 1.93
CA LEU A 186 -9.77 -6.91 1.00
C LEU A 186 -8.24 -7.06 0.99
N TYR A 187 -7.70 -8.23 1.28
CA TYR A 187 -6.26 -8.44 1.50
C TYR A 187 -5.59 -9.35 0.47
N THR A 188 -6.38 -10.02 -0.36
CA THR A 188 -5.91 -10.93 -1.40
C THR A 188 -6.41 -10.53 -2.78
N LYS A 189 -5.68 -10.95 -3.83
CA LYS A 189 -6.12 -10.73 -5.22
C LYS A 189 -7.45 -11.42 -5.50
N GLY A 190 -7.68 -12.59 -4.87
CA GLY A 190 -8.92 -13.35 -5.02
C GLY A 190 -10.12 -12.60 -4.45
N GLU A 191 -10.01 -12.07 -3.23
CA GLU A 191 -11.05 -11.23 -2.62
C GLU A 191 -11.36 -10.01 -3.49
N LEU A 192 -10.32 -9.31 -3.96
CA LEU A 192 -10.49 -8.12 -4.79
C LEU A 192 -11.13 -8.43 -6.14
N ALA A 193 -10.73 -9.53 -6.78
CA ALA A 193 -11.30 -9.99 -8.05
C ALA A 193 -12.75 -10.48 -7.90
N ASN A 194 -13.14 -10.95 -6.73
CA ASN A 194 -14.53 -11.33 -6.44
C ASN A 194 -15.39 -10.09 -6.18
N TYR A 195 -14.85 -9.09 -5.48
CA TYR A 195 -15.55 -7.85 -5.14
C TYR A 195 -15.68 -6.90 -6.35
N TYR A 196 -14.61 -6.77 -7.14
CA TYR A 196 -14.56 -6.00 -8.39
C TYR A 196 -14.13 -6.91 -9.56
N PRO A 197 -15.05 -7.68 -10.16
CA PRO A 197 -14.75 -8.60 -11.26
C PRO A 197 -14.00 -7.97 -12.44
N GLU A 198 -14.26 -6.70 -12.72
CA GLU A 198 -13.59 -5.91 -13.75
C GLU A 198 -12.09 -5.69 -13.49
N LEU A 199 -11.63 -5.74 -12.24
CA LEU A 199 -10.20 -5.64 -11.89
C LEU A 199 -9.45 -6.96 -12.10
N LYS A 200 -10.18 -8.09 -12.16
CA LYS A 200 -9.60 -9.45 -12.25
C LYS A 200 -8.54 -9.60 -13.35
N PRO A 201 -8.76 -9.11 -14.59
CA PRO A 201 -7.74 -9.27 -15.63
C PRO A 201 -6.42 -8.56 -15.29
N LEU A 202 -6.46 -7.39 -14.65
CA LEU A 202 -5.26 -6.66 -14.23
C LEU A 202 -4.56 -7.35 -13.06
N LEU A 203 -5.33 -7.83 -12.08
CA LEU A 203 -4.81 -8.56 -10.92
C LEU A 203 -4.12 -9.88 -11.32
N MET A 204 -4.64 -10.53 -12.35
CA MET A 204 -4.11 -11.78 -12.90
C MET A 204 -3.14 -11.57 -14.07
N ARG A 205 -2.86 -10.31 -14.43
CA ARG A 205 -1.99 -9.91 -15.56
C ARG A 205 -2.41 -10.54 -16.90
N GLN A 206 -3.71 -10.72 -17.11
CA GLN A 206 -4.26 -11.12 -18.39
C GLN A 206 -4.13 -9.91 -19.33
N GLY A 207 -3.48 -10.09 -20.50
CA GLY A 207 -3.03 -9.01 -21.40
C GLY A 207 -4.14 -8.17 -22.05
N ILE A 208 -4.90 -7.46 -21.23
CA ILE A 208 -5.97 -6.55 -21.61
C ILE A 208 -5.49 -5.11 -21.58
N ASN A 209 -6.24 -4.21 -22.24
CA ASN A 209 -5.98 -2.78 -22.16
C ASN A 209 -6.35 -2.27 -20.76
N PRO A 210 -5.37 -1.77 -19.96
CA PRO A 210 -5.60 -1.32 -18.59
C PRO A 210 -6.32 0.03 -18.52
N HIS A 211 -6.31 0.82 -19.60
CA HIS A 211 -6.83 2.18 -19.64
C HIS A 211 -8.28 2.26 -19.13
N ALA A 212 -9.22 1.58 -19.80
CA ALA A 212 -10.64 1.71 -19.49
C ALA A 212 -10.97 1.37 -18.02
N ILE A 213 -10.32 0.32 -17.48
CA ILE A 213 -10.57 -0.16 -16.12
C ILE A 213 -9.95 0.80 -15.09
N LEU A 214 -8.68 1.16 -15.24
CA LEU A 214 -8.00 2.03 -14.26
C LEU A 214 -8.59 3.45 -14.27
N ASN A 215 -8.90 4.02 -15.44
CA ASN A 215 -9.52 5.35 -15.51
C ASN A 215 -10.93 5.36 -14.93
N GLY A 216 -11.72 4.30 -15.15
CA GLY A 216 -13.02 4.15 -14.50
C GLY A 216 -12.89 4.16 -12.98
N LYS A 217 -11.95 3.37 -12.44
CA LYS A 217 -11.73 3.26 -10.98
C LYS A 217 -11.10 4.50 -10.34
N LEU A 218 -10.23 5.22 -11.06
CA LEU A 218 -9.71 6.50 -10.59
C LEU A 218 -10.77 7.60 -10.62
N SER A 219 -11.65 7.60 -11.61
CA SER A 219 -12.79 8.53 -11.66
C SER A 219 -13.75 8.26 -10.51
N GLU A 220 -14.02 6.99 -10.21
CA GLU A 220 -14.80 6.57 -9.05
C GLU A 220 -14.17 7.02 -7.74
N LEU A 221 -12.86 6.79 -7.57
CA LEU A 221 -12.10 7.22 -6.40
C LEU A 221 -12.12 8.75 -6.24
N HIS A 222 -11.85 9.48 -7.32
CA HIS A 222 -11.91 10.94 -7.34
C HIS A 222 -13.29 11.47 -6.92
N ARG A 223 -14.37 10.87 -7.45
CA ARG A 223 -15.75 11.22 -7.09
C ARG A 223 -16.01 11.01 -5.59
N LEU A 224 -15.58 9.87 -5.02
CA LEU A 224 -15.77 9.57 -3.60
C LEU A 224 -14.99 10.54 -2.71
N ILE A 225 -13.71 10.79 -3.02
CA ILE A 225 -12.89 11.76 -2.28
C ILE A 225 -13.52 13.16 -2.34
N SER A 226 -14.09 13.55 -3.47
CA SER A 226 -14.74 14.87 -3.65
C SER A 226 -16.01 15.04 -2.82
N GLN A 227 -16.58 13.95 -2.29
CA GLN A 227 -17.75 13.98 -1.39
C GLN A 227 -17.36 14.07 0.08
N GLU A 228 -16.07 13.92 0.38
CA GLU A 228 -15.53 13.94 1.74
C GLU A 228 -15.14 15.37 2.16
N THR A 229 -15.12 15.61 3.47
CA THR A 229 -14.71 16.91 4.01
C THR A 229 -13.34 16.81 4.67
N PHE A 230 -12.36 17.52 4.11
CA PHE A 230 -11.05 17.71 4.71
C PHE A 230 -10.66 19.20 4.70
N VAL A 231 -9.80 19.59 5.63
CA VAL A 231 -9.31 20.97 5.76
C VAL A 231 -7.81 21.00 5.53
N GLN A 232 -7.36 21.81 4.58
CA GLN A 232 -5.92 22.10 4.43
C GLN A 232 -5.45 22.97 5.61
N LYS A 233 -4.52 22.45 6.41
CA LYS A 233 -3.98 23.16 7.59
C LYS A 233 -2.67 23.89 7.30
N ASP A 234 -1.79 23.24 6.56
CA ASP A 234 -0.51 23.79 6.11
C ASP A 234 -0.05 23.04 4.86
N ARG A 235 1.08 23.42 4.26
CA ARG A 235 1.71 22.70 3.16
C ARG A 235 1.96 21.23 3.55
N HIS A 236 1.40 20.32 2.76
CA HIS A 236 1.41 18.87 2.98
C HIS A 236 0.67 18.42 4.25
N LEU A 237 -0.12 19.26 4.89
CA LEU A 237 -0.81 18.93 6.14
C LEU A 237 -2.32 19.15 5.99
N ILE A 238 -3.09 18.07 6.15
CA ILE A 238 -4.55 18.11 6.14
C ILE A 238 -5.12 17.57 7.44
N GLU A 239 -6.31 18.05 7.81
CA GLU A 239 -7.18 17.42 8.79
C GLU A 239 -8.35 16.75 8.07
N TRP A 240 -8.57 15.46 8.32
CA TRP A 240 -9.67 14.67 7.76
C TRP A 240 -10.16 13.67 8.81
N ASP A 241 -11.46 13.67 9.11
CA ASP A 241 -12.08 12.80 10.12
C ASP A 241 -11.43 12.95 11.52
N ASN A 242 -11.09 14.20 11.89
CA ASN A 242 -10.33 14.57 13.10
C ASN A 242 -8.91 13.98 13.17
N MET A 243 -8.34 13.61 12.03
CA MET A 243 -6.98 13.07 11.93
C MET A 243 -6.08 14.06 11.19
N LEU A 244 -4.93 14.37 11.79
CA LEU A 244 -3.91 15.20 11.16
C LEU A 244 -2.96 14.31 10.33
N ILE A 245 -2.87 14.57 9.03
CA ILE A 245 -2.13 13.73 8.08
C ILE A 245 -1.10 14.57 7.33
N ASP A 246 0.17 14.12 7.37
CA ASP A 246 1.21 14.59 6.47
C ASP A 246 1.08 13.85 5.13
N THR A 247 0.57 14.56 4.12
CA THR A 247 0.32 14.01 2.78
C THR A 247 1.59 13.80 1.97
N LYS A 248 2.74 14.35 2.36
CA LYS A 248 4.01 14.07 1.67
C LYS A 248 4.66 12.81 2.20
N ARG A 249 4.64 12.62 3.51
CA ARG A 249 5.21 11.45 4.19
C ARG A 249 4.23 10.29 4.28
N CYS A 250 2.94 10.54 4.01
CA CYS A 250 1.86 9.58 4.14
C CYS A 250 1.79 8.95 5.55
N VAL A 251 1.81 9.79 6.58
CA VAL A 251 1.75 9.38 7.99
C VAL A 251 0.74 10.21 8.77
N LEU A 252 0.23 9.63 9.85
CA LEU A 252 -0.51 10.38 10.87
C LEU A 252 0.46 11.18 11.72
N ILE A 253 0.12 12.43 11.98
CA ILE A 253 0.79 13.23 12.98
C ILE A 253 0.09 12.93 14.30
N LYS A 254 0.80 12.23 15.20
CA LYS A 254 0.36 12.09 16.59
C LYS A 254 0.57 13.45 17.25
N GLU A 255 -0.48 14.01 17.85
CA GLU A 255 -0.37 15.16 18.74
C GLU A 255 0.47 14.83 19.98
#